data_AF-A0A9D9WQG2-F1
#
_entry.id   AF-A0A9D9WQG2-F1
#
_cell.length_a   1.000
_cell.length_b   1.000
_cell.length_c   1.000
_cell.angle_alpha   90.00
_cell.angle_beta   90.00
_cell.angle_gamma   90.00
#
_symmetry.space_group_name_H-M   'P 1'
#
loop_
_entity.id
_entity.type
_entity.pdbx_description
1 polymer ?
#
loop_
_entity_poly.entity_id
_entity_poly.type
_entity_poly.pdbx_seq_one_letter_code
_entity_poly.pdbx_strand_id
1 'polypeptide(L)'
;MLPFWLQFDAIFLSSVIVMPALKFPRMTHLNYAIAQNSPIKSDGFETPIVGAADYLRLRQYVMSDKLADELDRAIVVETEQVPKDVVRMHARCTYIDCRIGTQREIELVYPDESDPAMGKISVLTPVGSALIGLRVGQEIAWEFPDGSMRYLKVASVTQKAG
;
A
#
# COMPACT_ATOMS: atom_id res chain seq x y z
N MET A 1 -11.07 46.31 -19.31
CA MET A 1 -9.89 45.88 -18.54
C MET A 1 -9.80 44.37 -18.63
N LEU A 2 -8.84 43.86 -19.40
CA LEU A 2 -8.49 42.44 -19.47
C LEU A 2 -7.34 42.18 -18.47
N PRO A 3 -7.32 41.06 -17.72
CA PRO A 3 -6.30 40.82 -16.72
C PRO A 3 -4.95 40.36 -17.32
N PHE A 4 -3.91 40.70 -16.56
CA PHE A 4 -2.47 40.82 -16.86
C PHE A 4 -1.68 39.51 -17.10
N TRP A 5 -2.31 38.39 -17.48
CA TRP A 5 -1.61 37.10 -17.62
C TRP A 5 -1.48 36.63 -19.08
N LEU A 6 -1.22 37.58 -19.99
CA LEU A 6 -0.87 37.31 -21.38
C LEU A 6 0.50 37.94 -21.68
N GLN A 7 1.59 37.23 -21.38
CA GLN A 7 2.93 37.54 -21.89
C GLN A 7 3.77 36.25 -21.93
N PHE A 8 3.81 35.64 -23.13
CA PHE A 8 4.96 35.01 -23.84
C PHE A 8 6.09 34.30 -23.01
N ASP A 9 6.65 33.14 -23.39
CA ASP A 9 7.17 32.77 -24.72
C ASP A 9 7.33 31.25 -24.94
N ALA A 10 7.45 30.89 -26.22
CA ALA A 10 7.51 29.55 -26.80
C ALA A 10 8.94 28.96 -26.91
N ILE A 11 8.99 27.73 -27.46
CA ILE A 11 10.11 26.97 -28.09
C ILE A 11 10.72 25.90 -27.13
N PHE A 12 10.50 24.60 -27.33
CA PHE A 12 11.11 23.75 -28.37
C PHE A 12 10.25 22.53 -28.80
N LEU A 13 10.31 22.26 -30.12
CA LEU A 13 9.89 21.10 -30.91
C LEU A 13 10.47 19.75 -30.38
N SER A 14 10.01 18.52 -30.68
CA SER A 14 9.22 17.96 -31.80
C SER A 14 8.84 16.49 -31.52
N SER A 15 7.85 15.98 -32.27
CA SER A 15 7.50 14.57 -32.51
C SER A 15 6.51 13.89 -31.53
N VAL A 16 5.25 14.33 -31.59
CA VAL A 16 4.10 13.48 -31.21
C VAL A 16 3.75 12.59 -32.40
N ILE A 17 4.02 11.29 -32.27
CA ILE A 17 3.41 10.28 -33.14
C ILE A 17 1.92 10.21 -32.75
N VAL A 18 1.05 10.63 -33.68
CA VAL A 18 -0.40 10.41 -33.58
C VAL A 18 -0.68 8.94 -33.87
N MET A 19 -1.06 8.17 -32.86
CA MET A 19 -1.69 6.85 -33.06
C MET A 19 -3.21 6.99 -32.95
N PRO A 20 -3.98 6.38 -33.88
CA PRO A 20 -5.44 6.51 -33.91
C PRO A 20 -6.09 5.74 -32.75
N ALA A 21 -7.19 6.28 -32.26
CA ALA A 21 -7.92 5.83 -31.09
C ALA A 21 -8.34 4.34 -31.16
N LEU A 22 -7.76 3.51 -30.28
CA LEU A 22 -8.42 2.27 -29.86
C LEU A 22 -9.49 2.62 -28.81
N LYS A 23 -10.72 2.24 -29.10
CA LYS A 23 -11.89 2.46 -28.24
C LYS A 23 -11.90 1.36 -27.16
N PHE A 24 -11.33 1.64 -26.00
CA PHE A 24 -11.38 0.74 -24.84
C PHE A 24 -12.66 0.97 -24.02
N PRO A 25 -13.32 -0.08 -23.50
CA PRO A 25 -14.48 0.06 -22.62
C PRO A 25 -14.04 0.65 -21.27
N ARG A 26 -14.94 1.42 -20.63
CA ARG A 26 -14.73 2.17 -19.38
C ARG A 26 -13.92 1.39 -18.34
N MET A 27 -12.71 1.87 -18.06
CA MET A 27 -11.80 1.34 -17.04
C MET A 27 -11.50 2.49 -16.07
N THR A 28 -12.04 2.43 -14.85
CA THR A 28 -11.80 3.42 -13.80
C THR A 28 -10.54 3.06 -13.00
N HIS A 29 -9.62 4.03 -12.98
CA HIS A 29 -8.49 4.22 -12.08
C HIS A 29 -7.19 3.43 -12.30
N LEU A 30 -6.23 4.18 -12.84
CA LEU A 30 -4.87 3.84 -13.18
C LEU A 30 -3.95 4.29 -12.01
N ASN A 31 -3.84 3.52 -10.92
CA ASN A 31 -2.91 3.86 -9.83
C ASN A 31 -1.45 3.49 -10.14
N TYR A 32 -1.20 2.73 -11.22
CA TYR A 32 0.16 2.35 -11.64
C TYR A 32 0.99 3.53 -12.21
N ALA A 33 0.35 4.56 -12.78
CA ALA A 33 1.05 5.59 -13.54
C ALA A 33 1.49 6.83 -12.73
N ILE A 34 1.00 7.01 -11.49
CA ILE A 34 1.14 8.29 -10.77
C ILE A 34 2.42 8.34 -9.90
N ALA A 35 3.07 7.22 -9.62
CA ALA A 35 4.17 7.17 -8.64
C ALA A 35 5.55 7.64 -9.17
N GLN A 36 5.72 7.93 -10.45
CA GLN A 36 7.06 8.09 -11.05
C GLN A 36 7.76 9.44 -10.76
N ASN A 37 7.16 10.39 -10.03
CA ASN A 37 7.89 11.63 -9.68
C ASN A 37 7.33 12.51 -8.54
N SER A 38 6.62 11.96 -7.55
CA SER A 38 6.01 12.77 -6.49
C SER A 38 6.63 12.50 -5.10
N PRO A 39 7.16 13.51 -4.39
CA PRO A 39 7.56 13.35 -3.00
C PRO A 39 6.31 13.16 -2.14
N ILE A 40 6.05 11.91 -1.76
CA ILE A 40 4.89 11.48 -0.96
C ILE A 40 4.91 12.26 0.36
N LYS A 41 3.99 13.23 0.52
CA LYS A 41 3.74 13.93 1.78
C LYS A 41 2.39 13.49 2.34
N SER A 42 2.41 13.20 3.63
CA SER A 42 1.41 12.44 4.36
C SER A 42 0.29 13.30 4.96
N ASP A 43 -0.94 13.00 4.56
CA ASP A 43 -2.18 13.49 5.16
C ASP A 43 -2.88 12.37 5.94
N GLY A 44 -2.28 11.94 7.05
CA GLY A 44 -2.99 11.33 8.19
C GLY A 44 -3.63 9.93 8.04
N PHE A 45 -3.86 9.45 6.81
CA PHE A 45 -4.22 8.08 6.46
C PHE A 45 -3.47 7.72 5.19
N GLU A 46 -2.14 7.67 5.31
CA GLU A 46 -1.23 7.42 4.19
C GLU A 46 -1.68 6.20 3.39
N THR A 47 -1.85 6.39 2.08
CA THR A 47 -2.21 5.34 1.14
C THR A 47 -1.22 4.17 1.26
N PRO A 48 -1.69 2.91 1.40
CA PRO A 48 -0.81 1.75 1.50
C PRO A 48 0.13 1.68 0.30
N ILE A 49 1.40 1.38 0.53
CA ILE A 49 2.36 1.12 -0.53
C ILE A 49 2.56 -0.38 -0.62
N VAL A 50 2.31 -0.98 -1.79
CA VAL A 50 2.43 -2.43 -1.99
C VAL A 50 3.31 -2.71 -3.21
N GLY A 51 4.21 -3.69 -3.08
CA GLY A 51 5.02 -4.13 -4.22
C GLY A 51 4.16 -4.82 -5.29
N ALA A 52 4.46 -4.61 -6.56
CA ALA A 52 3.67 -5.13 -7.69
C ALA A 52 3.52 -6.66 -7.65
N ALA A 53 4.59 -7.39 -7.29
CA ALA A 53 4.55 -8.83 -7.13
C ALA A 53 3.59 -9.28 -6.01
N ASP A 54 3.65 -8.61 -4.86
CA ASP A 54 2.77 -8.89 -3.72
C ASP A 54 1.32 -8.56 -4.08
N TYR A 55 1.07 -7.41 -4.70
CA TYR A 55 -0.26 -7.00 -5.16
C TYR A 55 -0.90 -8.06 -6.07
N LEU A 56 -0.16 -8.49 -7.11
CA LEU A 56 -0.65 -9.48 -8.07
C LEU A 56 -0.91 -10.84 -7.41
N ARG A 57 -0.01 -11.29 -6.53
CA ARG A 57 -0.19 -12.56 -5.80
C ARG A 57 -1.37 -12.49 -4.84
N LEU A 58 -1.54 -11.39 -4.12
CA LEU A 58 -2.65 -11.21 -3.19
C LEU A 58 -4.02 -11.30 -3.89
N ARG A 59 -4.14 -10.73 -5.10
CA ARG A 59 -5.38 -10.78 -5.91
C ARG A 59 -5.80 -12.19 -6.34
N GLN A 60 -4.98 -13.20 -6.13
CA GLN A 60 -5.32 -14.60 -6.41
C GLN A 60 -6.05 -15.27 -5.24
N TYR A 61 -6.02 -14.69 -4.03
CA TYR A 61 -6.70 -15.22 -2.86
C TYR A 61 -8.12 -14.66 -2.72
N VAL A 62 -9.01 -15.47 -2.15
CA VAL A 62 -10.25 -14.97 -1.56
C VAL A 62 -9.88 -14.25 -0.27
N MET A 63 -10.21 -12.96 -0.19
CA MET A 63 -9.87 -12.08 0.92
C MET A 63 -11.09 -11.37 1.48
N SER A 64 -10.94 -10.72 2.64
CA SER A 64 -11.99 -9.85 3.19
C SER A 64 -12.16 -8.59 2.34
N ASP A 65 -13.37 -8.04 2.34
CA ASP A 65 -13.69 -6.78 1.64
C ASP A 65 -12.75 -5.65 2.09
N LYS A 66 -12.43 -5.56 3.38
CA LYS A 66 -11.50 -4.55 3.89
C LYS A 66 -10.09 -4.66 3.31
N LEU A 67 -9.55 -5.88 3.21
CA LEU A 67 -8.24 -6.04 2.56
C LEU A 67 -8.33 -5.70 1.06
N ALA A 68 -9.43 -6.07 0.40
CA ALA A 68 -9.64 -5.71 -0.99
C ALA A 68 -9.70 -4.19 -1.20
N ASP A 69 -10.43 -3.46 -0.35
CA ASP A 69 -10.55 -2.00 -0.36
C ASP A 69 -9.18 -1.32 -0.15
N GLU A 70 -8.37 -1.83 0.77
CA GLU A 70 -7.01 -1.34 1.01
C GLU A 70 -6.10 -1.57 -0.21
N LEU A 71 -6.19 -2.74 -0.86
CA LEU A 71 -5.45 -3.02 -2.08
C LEU A 71 -5.95 -2.18 -3.27
N ASP A 72 -7.25 -1.91 -3.37
CA ASP A 72 -7.86 -1.07 -4.42
C ASP A 72 -7.31 0.36 -4.39
N ARG A 73 -7.11 0.91 -3.18
CA ARG A 73 -6.58 2.27 -3.01
C ARG A 73 -5.05 2.32 -2.95
N ALA A 74 -4.35 1.20 -2.88
CA ALA A 74 -2.90 1.17 -2.68
C ALA A 74 -2.11 1.83 -3.83
N ILE A 75 -0.96 2.42 -3.49
CA ILE A 75 0.08 2.79 -4.45
C ILE A 75 0.89 1.53 -4.74
N VAL A 76 0.81 1.06 -5.98
CA VAL A 76 1.55 -0.12 -6.43
C VAL A 76 2.85 0.32 -7.11
N VAL A 77 3.98 -0.15 -6.57
CA VAL A 77 5.33 0.17 -7.07
C VAL A 77 6.10 -1.12 -7.36
N GLU A 78 7.21 -1.04 -8.09
CA GLU A 78 8.11 -2.19 -8.23
C GLU A 78 8.66 -2.62 -6.86
N THR A 79 8.93 -3.91 -6.67
CA THR A 79 9.31 -4.48 -5.34
C THR A 79 10.51 -3.76 -4.72
N GLU A 80 11.49 -3.38 -5.54
CA GLU A 80 12.72 -2.67 -5.14
C GLU A 80 12.46 -1.20 -4.76
N GLN A 81 11.32 -0.65 -5.18
CA GLN A 81 10.90 0.72 -4.88
C GLN A 81 10.07 0.81 -3.60
N VAL A 82 9.63 -0.31 -3.02
CA VAL A 82 8.92 -0.33 -1.74
C VAL A 82 9.88 0.15 -0.63
N PRO A 83 9.54 1.23 0.10
CA PRO A 83 10.39 1.74 1.17
C PRO A 83 10.67 0.71 2.27
N LYS A 84 11.89 0.71 2.82
CA LYS A 84 12.32 -0.30 3.82
C LYS A 84 11.56 -0.26 5.13
N ASP A 85 10.90 0.85 5.44
CA ASP A 85 10.08 1.05 6.62
C ASP A 85 8.60 0.68 6.40
N VAL A 86 8.22 0.19 5.21
CA VAL A 86 6.90 -0.36 4.91
C VAL A 86 6.84 -1.84 5.25
N VAL A 87 5.76 -2.26 5.91
CA VAL A 87 5.43 -3.67 6.11
C VAL A 87 5.05 -4.27 4.76
N ARG A 88 5.93 -5.09 4.19
CA ARG A 88 5.70 -5.90 2.99
C ARG A 88 5.67 -7.38 3.33
N MET A 89 5.41 -8.23 2.34
CA MET A 89 5.49 -9.67 2.55
C MET A 89 6.89 -10.09 3.01
N HIS A 90 6.93 -11.05 3.94
CA HIS A 90 8.10 -11.56 4.65
C HIS A 90 8.84 -10.54 5.55
N ALA A 91 8.29 -9.34 5.75
CA ALA A 91 8.85 -8.40 6.72
C ALA A 91 8.59 -8.89 8.16
N ARG A 92 9.58 -8.72 9.03
CA ARG A 92 9.39 -8.78 10.48
C ARG A 92 8.90 -7.43 10.95
N CYS A 93 7.72 -7.40 11.55
CA CYS A 93 7.05 -6.20 12.01
C CYS A 93 6.76 -6.31 13.50
N THR A 94 7.11 -5.27 14.24
CA THR A 94 6.59 -5.08 15.60
C THR A 94 5.44 -4.08 15.53
N TYR A 95 4.28 -4.45 16.05
CA TYR A 95 3.13 -3.55 16.17
C TYR A 95 2.64 -3.45 17.61
N ILE A 96 1.95 -2.35 17.90
CA ILE A 96 1.28 -2.09 19.17
C ILE A 96 -0.22 -2.11 18.91
N ASP A 97 -0.96 -2.93 19.66
CA ASP A 97 -2.40 -2.71 19.78
C ASP A 97 -2.65 -1.63 20.83
N CYS A 98 -3.00 -0.44 20.37
CA CYS A 98 -3.21 0.75 21.21
C CYS A 98 -4.37 0.59 22.19
N ARG A 99 -5.32 -0.34 21.95
CA ARG A 99 -6.45 -0.57 22.86
C ARG A 99 -6.03 -1.29 24.15
N ILE A 100 -5.14 -2.28 24.03
CA ILE A 100 -4.68 -3.11 25.15
C ILE A 100 -3.24 -2.82 25.57
N GLY A 101 -2.55 -1.90 24.88
CA GLY A 101 -1.16 -1.52 25.15
C GLY A 101 -0.15 -2.65 24.92
N THR A 102 -0.52 -3.68 24.15
CA THR A 102 0.34 -4.86 23.95
C THR A 102 1.13 -4.73 22.66
N GLN A 103 2.45 -4.92 22.77
CA GLN A 103 3.38 -4.98 21.65
C GLN A 103 3.58 -6.44 21.21
N ARG A 104 3.59 -6.70 19.91
CA ARG A 104 3.79 -8.03 19.33
C ARG A 104 4.71 -7.96 18.12
N GLU A 105 5.62 -8.92 18.01
CA GLU A 105 6.46 -9.13 16.82
C GLU A 105 5.85 -10.25 15.97
N ILE A 106 5.77 -10.04 14.66
CA ILE A 106 5.31 -11.02 13.68
C ILE A 106 6.19 -11.02 12.44
N GLU A 107 6.18 -12.11 11.70
CA GLU A 107 6.58 -12.14 10.28
C GLU A 107 5.30 -12.17 9.45
N LEU A 108 5.10 -11.18 8.57
CA LEU A 108 3.93 -11.14 7.68
C LEU A 108 4.16 -12.09 6.51
N VAL A 109 3.29 -13.08 6.32
CA VAL A 109 3.52 -14.15 5.33
C VAL A 109 2.28 -14.44 4.49
N TYR A 110 2.45 -15.21 3.42
CA TYR A 110 1.34 -15.69 2.62
C TYR A 110 0.53 -16.76 3.38
N PRO A 111 -0.75 -17.01 3.01
CA PRO A 111 -1.60 -18.02 3.66
C PRO A 111 -0.95 -19.41 3.74
N ASP A 112 -0.29 -19.84 2.67
CA ASP A 112 0.40 -21.11 2.55
C ASP A 112 1.67 -21.24 3.41
N GLU A 113 2.15 -20.13 3.96
CA GLU A 113 3.37 -20.05 4.79
C GLU A 113 3.05 -19.79 6.28
N SER A 114 1.76 -19.66 6.63
CA SER A 114 1.32 -19.28 7.97
C SER A 114 1.68 -20.33 9.01
N ASP A 115 2.31 -19.87 10.09
CA ASP A 115 2.61 -20.68 11.27
C ASP A 115 2.59 -19.77 12.51
N PRO A 116 1.42 -19.61 13.16
CA PRO A 116 1.29 -18.74 14.32
C PRO A 116 2.18 -19.14 15.50
N ALA A 117 2.53 -20.44 15.62
CA ALA A 117 3.42 -20.90 16.68
C ALA A 117 4.86 -20.40 16.48
N MET A 118 5.25 -20.12 15.23
CA MET A 118 6.52 -19.50 14.87
C MET A 118 6.45 -17.98 14.69
N GLY A 119 5.32 -17.34 15.02
CA GLY A 119 5.11 -15.91 14.83
C GLY A 119 4.90 -15.50 13.37
N LYS A 120 4.65 -16.46 12.47
CA LYS A 120 4.32 -16.20 11.06
C LYS A 120 2.82 -16.02 10.90
N ILE A 121 2.42 -14.78 10.62
CA ILE A 121 1.01 -14.39 10.54
C ILE A 121 0.64 -14.16 9.08
N SER A 122 -0.40 -14.86 8.61
CA SER A 122 -0.92 -14.63 7.27
C SER A 122 -1.46 -13.21 7.10
N VAL A 123 -1.16 -12.62 5.95
CA VAL A 123 -1.76 -11.37 5.43
C VAL A 123 -3.30 -11.41 5.37
N LEU A 124 -3.93 -12.59 5.29
CA LEU A 124 -5.39 -12.73 5.28
C LEU A 124 -6.02 -12.73 6.69
N THR A 125 -5.22 -12.75 7.75
CA THR A 125 -5.74 -12.53 9.10
C THR A 125 -6.08 -11.05 9.31
N PRO A 126 -7.01 -10.71 10.23
CA PRO A 126 -7.34 -9.31 10.51
C PRO A 126 -6.12 -8.46 10.88
N VAL A 127 -5.17 -9.02 11.64
CA VAL A 127 -3.90 -8.34 11.98
C VAL A 127 -3.03 -8.18 10.73
N GLY A 128 -2.86 -9.23 9.94
CA GLY A 128 -2.03 -9.17 8.72
C GLY A 128 -2.57 -8.17 7.69
N SER A 129 -3.89 -8.16 7.50
CA SER A 129 -4.58 -7.26 6.56
C SER A 129 -4.48 -5.81 7.00
N ALA A 130 -4.54 -5.53 8.29
CA ALA A 130 -4.37 -4.18 8.82
C ALA A 130 -2.93 -3.65 8.66
N LEU A 131 -1.93 -4.54 8.68
CA LEU A 131 -0.52 -4.13 8.72
C LEU A 131 0.11 -3.97 7.34
N ILE A 132 -0.32 -4.73 6.32
CA ILE A 132 0.29 -4.68 4.99
C ILE A 132 0.25 -3.25 4.42
N GLY A 133 1.39 -2.77 3.93
CA GLY A 133 1.53 -1.46 3.32
C GLY A 133 1.64 -0.28 4.30
N LEU A 134 1.52 -0.52 5.61
CA LEU A 134 1.78 0.51 6.62
C LEU A 134 3.27 0.75 6.84
N ARG A 135 3.63 1.99 7.20
CA ARG A 135 4.99 2.41 7.55
C ARG A 135 5.22 2.43 9.06
N VAL A 136 6.48 2.33 9.47
CA VAL A 136 6.89 2.62 10.86
C VAL A 136 6.32 3.97 11.32
N GLY A 137 5.66 3.97 12.48
CA GLY A 137 5.03 5.14 13.08
C GLY A 137 3.57 5.35 12.71
N GLN A 138 3.09 4.75 11.61
CA GLN A 138 1.69 4.84 11.20
C GLN A 138 0.78 3.99 12.09
N GLU A 139 -0.48 4.39 12.14
CA GLU A 139 -1.55 3.72 12.85
C GLU A 139 -2.76 3.54 11.94
N ILE A 140 -3.47 2.43 12.10
CA ILE A 140 -4.72 2.15 11.41
C ILE A 140 -5.80 1.75 12.40
N ALA A 141 -7.02 2.22 12.15
CA ALA A 141 -8.21 1.71 12.81
C ALA A 141 -8.78 0.55 11.97
N TRP A 142 -8.89 -0.63 12.56
CA TRP A 142 -9.34 -1.83 11.88
C TRP A 142 -10.42 -2.53 12.70
N GLU A 143 -11.58 -2.81 12.10
CA GLU A 143 -12.57 -3.66 12.78
C GLU A 143 -12.29 -5.14 12.53
N PHE A 144 -12.29 -5.88 13.63
CA PHE A 144 -12.06 -7.32 13.67
C PHE A 144 -13.37 -8.09 13.45
N PRO A 145 -13.31 -9.40 13.15
CA PRO A 145 -14.50 -10.22 12.91
C PRO A 145 -15.51 -10.25 14.08
N ASP A 146 -15.08 -9.91 15.29
CA ASP A 146 -15.94 -9.79 16.48
C ASP A 146 -16.67 -8.43 16.56
N GLY A 147 -16.56 -7.59 15.53
CA GLY A 147 -17.12 -6.24 15.46
C GLY A 147 -16.32 -5.20 16.25
N SER A 148 -15.20 -5.59 16.87
CA SER A 148 -14.40 -4.65 17.66
C SER A 148 -13.48 -3.81 16.79
N MET A 149 -13.52 -2.49 16.97
CA MET A 149 -12.50 -1.59 16.42
C MET A 149 -11.22 -1.70 17.24
N ARG A 150 -10.09 -1.98 16.58
CA ARG A 150 -8.74 -2.00 17.15
C ARG A 150 -7.85 -1.03 16.41
N TYR A 151 -6.92 -0.43 17.14
CA TYR A 151 -5.98 0.55 16.62
C TYR A 151 -4.59 -0.07 16.65
N LEU A 152 -4.03 -0.32 15.48
CA LEU A 152 -2.73 -0.97 15.35
C LEU A 152 -1.69 0.05 14.86
N LYS A 153 -0.61 0.21 15.62
CA LYS A 153 0.51 1.08 15.26
C LYS A 153 1.75 0.27 14.93
N VAL A 154 2.39 0.55 13.80
CA VAL A 154 3.68 -0.06 13.44
C VAL A 154 4.78 0.60 14.25
N ALA A 155 5.49 -0.19 15.07
CA ALA A 155 6.59 0.28 15.91
C ALA A 155 7.96 0.08 15.24
N SER A 156 8.15 -1.03 14.51
CA SER A 156 9.39 -1.30 13.77
C SER A 156 9.15 -2.26 12.60
N VAL A 157 10.00 -2.16 11.58
CA VAL A 157 10.00 -3.05 10.42
C VAL A 157 11.44 -3.45 10.11
N THR A 158 11.66 -4.75 9.96
CA THR A 158 12.92 -5.35 9.51
C THR A 158 12.64 -6.19 8.27
N GLN A 159 13.31 -5.85 7.17
CA GLN A 159 13.18 -6.58 5.93
C GLN A 159 13.99 -7.86 5.97
N LYS A 160 13.42 -8.96 5.49
CA LYS A 160 14.20 -10.19 5.24
C LYS A 160 15.29 -9.86 4.21
N ALA A 161 16.52 -10.33 4.47
CA ALA A 161 17.59 -10.26 3.49
C ALA A 161 17.15 -11.02 2.22
N GLY A 162 17.20 -10.33 1.08
CA GLY A 162 16.97 -10.92 -0.24
C GLY A 162 18.15 -11.74 -0.70
#